data_AF-C6PPA6-F1
#
_entry.id   AF-C6PPA6-F1
#
_cell.length_a   1.000
_cell.length_b   1.000
_cell.length_c   1.000
_cell.angle_alpha   90.00
_cell.angle_beta   90.00
_cell.angle_gamma   90.00
#
_symmetry.space_group_name_H-M   'P 1'
#
loop_
_entity.id
_entity.type
_entity.pdbx_description
1 polymer ?
#
loop_
_entity_poly.entity_id
_entity_poly.type
_entity_poly.pdbx_seq_one_letter_code
_entity_poly.pdbx_strand_id
1 'polypeptide(L)'
;MKIPKEWENVLEENQEIKEMFLEQENMDIYDDEPVPPFFFHYFRPNKYDKLKEFFVPFSHGEEMFKRLKLIYDITADEYEKEDGTIAGYFIPKKNIMISRSELENIALKYAEGINEILTDLEETSLIDCDNLEIRIMDKREFEDKYDYYEILNCDLYDMQGDWFRDLEEEASENPLILFSESLYNIACDYDLARYVMWPLMEKNDIKDPYEAYFSLWKYGYRPMFVNDKLLILC
;
A
#
# COMPACT_ATOMS: atom_id res chain seq x y z
N MET A 1 -0.40 -15.17 16.64
CA MET A 1 0.09 -13.98 17.40
C MET A 1 -1.05 -13.42 18.28
N LYS A 2 -0.82 -12.73 19.41
CA LYS A 2 -1.92 -12.18 20.25
C LYS A 2 -2.20 -10.71 19.92
N ILE A 3 -3.48 -10.33 19.90
CA ILE A 3 -3.89 -8.92 19.75
C ILE A 3 -3.33 -8.06 20.91
N PRO A 4 -3.05 -6.77 20.67
CA PRO A 4 -2.58 -5.84 21.70
C PRO A 4 -3.67 -5.53 22.73
N LYS A 5 -3.27 -5.29 23.98
CA LYS A 5 -4.22 -4.96 25.06
C LYS A 5 -4.95 -3.65 24.81
N GLU A 6 -4.30 -2.71 24.15
CA GLU A 6 -4.88 -1.43 23.77
C GLU A 6 -6.06 -1.61 22.81
N TRP A 7 -6.07 -2.66 22.00
CA TRP A 7 -7.20 -3.00 21.13
C TRP A 7 -8.33 -3.71 21.87
N GLU A 8 -8.07 -4.42 22.97
CA GLU A 8 -9.11 -5.13 23.75
C GLU A 8 -10.27 -4.20 24.12
N ASN A 9 -9.97 -2.97 24.58
CA ASN A 9 -11.01 -1.99 24.94
C ASN A 9 -11.85 -1.60 23.73
N VAL A 10 -11.22 -1.35 22.57
CA VAL A 10 -11.93 -0.97 21.34
C VAL A 10 -12.81 -2.12 20.83
N LEU A 11 -12.33 -3.36 20.95
CA LEU A 11 -13.06 -4.56 20.56
C LEU A 11 -14.23 -4.85 21.51
N GLU A 12 -14.06 -4.72 22.83
CA GLU A 12 -15.16 -4.89 23.79
C GLU A 12 -16.28 -3.86 23.60
N GLU A 13 -15.94 -2.64 23.18
CA GLU A 13 -16.92 -1.60 22.86
C GLU A 13 -17.58 -1.78 21.47
N ASN A 14 -17.01 -2.62 20.59
CA ASN A 14 -17.50 -2.85 19.25
C ASN A 14 -17.61 -4.35 18.91
N GLN A 15 -18.78 -4.91 19.25
CA GLN A 15 -19.09 -6.32 19.13
C GLN A 15 -18.93 -6.87 17.69
N GLU A 16 -19.29 -6.09 16.66
CA GLU A 16 -19.15 -6.52 15.26
C GLU A 16 -17.67 -6.71 14.89
N ILE A 17 -16.81 -5.76 15.26
CA ILE A 17 -15.36 -5.86 14.99
C ILE A 17 -14.76 -7.02 15.80
N LYS A 18 -15.16 -7.17 17.07
CA LYS A 18 -14.72 -8.29 17.91
C LYS A 18 -15.07 -9.64 17.30
N GLU A 19 -16.26 -9.79 16.75
CA GLU A 19 -16.68 -11.00 16.05
C GLU A 19 -15.79 -11.31 14.84
N MET A 20 -15.39 -10.30 14.05
CA MET A 20 -14.44 -10.50 12.94
C MET A 20 -13.10 -11.06 13.40
N PHE A 21 -12.55 -10.56 14.51
CA PHE A 21 -11.29 -11.08 15.08
C PHE A 21 -11.45 -12.51 15.62
N LEU A 22 -12.58 -12.82 16.27
CA LEU A 22 -12.87 -14.17 16.77
C LEU A 22 -13.08 -15.17 15.63
N GLU A 23 -13.75 -14.79 14.55
CA GLU A 23 -13.91 -15.64 13.37
C GLU A 23 -12.57 -15.97 12.73
N GLN A 24 -11.70 -14.96 12.58
CA GLN A 24 -10.33 -15.14 12.09
C GLN A 24 -9.53 -16.13 12.96
N GLU A 25 -9.57 -15.98 14.29
CA GLU A 25 -8.90 -16.89 15.23
C GLU A 25 -9.42 -18.33 15.13
N ASN A 26 -10.72 -18.53 14.87
CA ASN A 26 -11.33 -19.86 14.75
C ASN A 26 -11.12 -20.53 13.38
N MET A 27 -10.78 -19.76 12.35
CA MET A 27 -10.68 -20.28 10.99
C MET A 27 -9.40 -21.09 10.76
N ASP A 28 -8.35 -20.95 11.57
CA ASP A 28 -7.08 -21.74 11.50
C ASP A 28 -6.42 -21.75 10.10
N ILE A 29 -6.89 -20.90 9.17
CA ILE A 29 -6.44 -20.83 7.78
C ILE A 29 -5.26 -19.86 7.62
N TYR A 30 -5.10 -18.93 8.57
CA TYR A 30 -4.10 -17.87 8.56
C TYR A 30 -3.43 -17.77 9.95
N ASP A 31 -2.85 -18.87 10.43
CA ASP A 31 -2.27 -19.03 11.78
C ASP A 31 -1.34 -17.90 12.25
N ASP A 32 -0.78 -17.13 11.31
CA ASP A 32 0.15 -16.05 11.57
C ASP A 32 -0.45 -14.63 11.47
N GLU A 33 -1.69 -14.47 10.97
CA GLU A 33 -2.31 -13.16 10.72
C GLU A 33 -3.41 -12.81 11.75
N PRO A 34 -3.11 -11.99 12.78
CA PRO A 34 -4.05 -11.70 13.86
C PRO A 34 -5.14 -10.69 13.47
N VAL A 35 -4.96 -9.93 12.37
CA VAL A 35 -5.95 -8.98 11.88
C VAL A 35 -6.70 -9.58 10.69
N PRO A 36 -8.05 -9.56 10.68
CA PRO A 36 -8.83 -10.09 9.57
C PRO A 36 -8.47 -9.42 8.23
N PRO A 37 -8.33 -10.18 7.12
CA PRO A 37 -7.96 -9.62 5.80
C PRO A 37 -8.81 -8.44 5.34
N PHE A 38 -10.13 -8.49 5.59
CA PHE A 38 -11.08 -7.45 5.19
C PHE A 38 -11.41 -6.46 6.32
N PHE A 39 -10.55 -6.35 7.33
CA PHE A 39 -10.74 -5.43 8.47
C PHE A 39 -11.01 -4.00 8.02
N PHE A 40 -10.23 -3.47 7.07
CA PHE A 40 -10.43 -2.10 6.58
C PHE A 40 -11.72 -1.95 5.75
N HIS A 41 -12.14 -2.97 4.99
CA HIS A 41 -13.37 -2.89 4.18
C HIS A 41 -14.61 -2.65 5.04
N TYR A 42 -14.65 -3.17 6.27
CA TYR A 42 -15.73 -2.95 7.23
C TYR A 42 -15.99 -1.45 7.49
N PHE A 43 -14.94 -0.61 7.39
CA PHE A 43 -15.05 0.81 7.70
C PHE A 43 -15.49 1.67 6.50
N ARG A 44 -15.70 1.08 5.33
CA ARG A 44 -16.22 1.81 4.16
C ARG A 44 -17.72 2.14 4.32
N PRO A 45 -18.20 3.24 3.71
CA PRO A 45 -17.39 4.34 3.17
C PRO A 45 -17.05 5.38 4.25
N ASN A 46 -17.83 5.44 5.35
CA ASN A 46 -17.86 6.57 6.28
C ASN A 46 -17.66 6.19 7.75
N LYS A 47 -17.18 4.97 8.04
CA LYS A 47 -16.89 4.52 9.40
C LYS A 47 -15.40 4.64 9.76
N TYR A 48 -14.54 5.04 8.81
CA TYR A 48 -13.07 5.02 8.98
C TYR A 48 -12.54 5.94 10.09
N ASP A 49 -13.31 6.94 10.56
CA ASP A 49 -12.89 7.75 11.72
C ASP A 49 -12.70 6.88 12.98
N LYS A 50 -13.41 5.75 13.08
CA LYS A 50 -13.25 4.77 14.16
C LYS A 50 -11.92 4.02 14.11
N LEU A 51 -11.29 3.91 12.94
CA LEU A 51 -9.96 3.31 12.83
C LEU A 51 -8.93 4.07 13.65
N LYS A 52 -9.12 5.38 13.88
CA LYS A 52 -8.20 6.19 14.69
C LYS A 52 -7.92 5.58 16.08
N GLU A 53 -8.92 4.91 16.67
CA GLU A 53 -8.82 4.28 18.00
C GLU A 53 -7.81 3.10 18.01
N PHE A 54 -7.59 2.44 16.87
CA PHE A 54 -6.62 1.35 16.73
C PHE A 54 -5.18 1.83 16.50
N PHE A 55 -5.00 3.08 16.04
CA PHE A 55 -3.69 3.61 15.66
C PHE A 55 -3.09 4.54 16.72
N VAL A 56 -3.86 5.53 17.18
CA VAL A 56 -3.39 6.61 18.08
C VAL A 56 -2.72 6.16 19.38
N PRO A 57 -3.08 5.01 20.00
CA PRO A 57 -2.39 4.55 21.20
C PRO A 57 -0.89 4.25 21.01
N PHE A 58 -0.41 4.06 19.78
CA PHE A 58 0.96 3.63 19.49
C PHE A 58 1.79 4.73 18.82
N SER A 59 3.12 4.63 18.92
CA SER A 59 4.03 5.54 18.22
C SER A 59 3.81 5.46 16.70
N HIS A 60 3.91 6.60 16.03
CA HIS A 60 3.66 6.78 14.58
C HIS A 60 2.22 6.48 14.12
N GLY A 61 1.31 6.13 15.05
CA GLY A 61 -0.06 5.78 14.71
C GLY A 61 -0.87 6.94 14.14
N GLU A 62 -0.65 8.17 14.59
CA GLU A 62 -1.38 9.32 14.03
C GLU A 62 -0.98 9.59 12.56
N GLU A 63 0.31 9.45 12.24
CA GLU A 63 0.87 9.58 10.91
C GLU A 63 0.35 8.48 9.97
N MET A 64 0.39 7.22 10.40
CA MET A 64 -0.16 6.09 9.64
C MET A 64 -1.66 6.28 9.40
N PHE A 65 -2.43 6.68 10.42
CA PHE A 65 -3.87 6.93 10.28
C PHE A 65 -4.17 8.06 9.29
N LYS A 66 -3.37 9.14 9.28
CA LYS A 66 -3.53 10.23 8.29
C LYS A 66 -3.37 9.71 6.86
N ARG A 67 -2.38 8.85 6.61
CA ARG A 67 -2.15 8.25 5.28
C ARG A 67 -3.28 7.30 4.89
N LEU A 68 -3.71 6.44 5.80
CA LEU A 68 -4.85 5.56 5.58
C LEU A 68 -6.12 6.36 5.27
N LYS A 69 -6.38 7.44 6.01
CA LYS A 69 -7.52 8.33 5.76
C LYS A 69 -7.48 8.91 4.34
N LEU A 70 -6.32 9.30 3.83
CA LEU A 70 -6.20 9.80 2.45
C LEU A 70 -6.70 8.75 1.44
N ILE A 71 -6.39 7.46 1.64
CA ILE A 71 -6.89 6.36 0.80
C ILE A 71 -8.43 6.31 0.82
N TYR A 72 -9.07 6.41 2.00
CA TYR A 72 -10.54 6.47 2.08
C TYR A 72 -11.11 7.68 1.34
N ASP A 73 -10.52 8.86 1.50
CA ASP A 73 -11.03 10.10 0.90
C ASP A 73 -11.04 10.07 -0.65
N ILE A 74 -10.02 9.45 -1.25
CA ILE A 74 -9.81 9.44 -2.71
C ILE A 74 -10.40 8.21 -3.42
N THR A 75 -10.88 7.22 -2.69
CA THR A 75 -11.44 6.00 -3.27
C THR A 75 -12.92 6.15 -3.58
N ALA A 76 -13.39 5.44 -4.60
CA ALA A 76 -14.73 5.57 -5.13
C ALA A 76 -15.79 5.24 -4.07
N ASP A 77 -16.80 6.10 -3.99
CA ASP A 77 -17.95 5.94 -3.09
C ASP A 77 -18.85 4.78 -3.58
N GLU A 78 -18.77 4.43 -4.87
CA GLU A 78 -19.41 3.27 -5.50
C GLU A 78 -18.60 2.00 -5.18
N TYR A 79 -18.73 1.52 -3.95
CA TYR A 79 -18.09 0.28 -3.50
C TYR A 79 -19.08 -0.88 -3.36
N GLU A 80 -20.38 -0.60 -3.29
CA GLU A 80 -21.44 -1.60 -3.27
C GLU A 80 -22.16 -1.55 -4.61
N LYS A 81 -22.30 -2.70 -5.27
CA LYS A 81 -23.07 -2.84 -6.50
C LYS A 81 -24.57 -2.90 -6.19
N GLU A 82 -25.40 -2.66 -7.19
CA GLU A 82 -26.87 -2.71 -7.04
C GLU A 82 -27.41 -4.06 -6.52
N ASP A 83 -26.65 -5.15 -6.70
CA ASP A 83 -26.98 -6.50 -6.21
C ASP A 83 -26.53 -6.77 -4.76
N GLY A 84 -25.99 -5.76 -4.06
CA GLY A 84 -25.45 -5.86 -2.70
C GLY A 84 -24.02 -6.40 -2.62
N THR A 85 -23.37 -6.68 -3.75
CA THR A 85 -21.97 -7.13 -3.76
C THR A 85 -21.03 -5.98 -3.44
N ILE A 86 -20.15 -6.17 -2.46
CA ILE A 86 -19.11 -5.22 -2.11
C ILE A 86 -17.87 -5.43 -2.99
N ALA A 87 -17.27 -4.34 -3.45
CA ALA A 87 -16.02 -4.32 -4.17
C ALA A 87 -14.90 -4.88 -3.28
N GLY A 88 -14.24 -5.93 -3.77
CA GLY A 88 -13.13 -6.56 -3.06
C GLY A 88 -11.92 -5.63 -2.87
N TYR A 89 -11.85 -4.52 -3.61
CA TYR A 89 -10.73 -3.58 -3.57
C TYR A 89 -11.20 -2.13 -3.48
N PHE A 90 -10.31 -1.30 -2.96
CA PHE A 90 -10.41 0.15 -2.99
C PHE A 90 -9.92 0.62 -4.36
N ILE A 91 -10.79 1.30 -5.10
CA ILE A 91 -10.48 1.81 -6.44
C ILE A 91 -10.49 3.33 -6.38
N PRO A 92 -9.44 4.02 -6.84
CA PRO A 92 -9.41 5.48 -6.89
C PRO A 92 -10.57 6.09 -7.69
N LYS A 93 -11.02 7.29 -7.31
CA LYS A 93 -12.04 8.05 -8.04
C LYS A 93 -11.54 8.42 -9.44
N LYS A 94 -12.32 8.10 -10.48
CA LYS A 94 -11.96 8.35 -11.90
C LYS A 94 -12.10 9.81 -12.36
N ASN A 95 -12.51 10.72 -11.49
CA ASN A 95 -12.83 12.10 -11.85
C ASN A 95 -11.65 13.08 -11.64
N ILE A 96 -10.49 12.60 -11.20
CA ILE A 96 -9.32 13.44 -10.94
C ILE A 96 -8.43 13.45 -12.19
N MET A 97 -8.26 14.61 -12.81
CA MET A 97 -7.37 14.79 -13.96
C MET A 97 -5.97 15.20 -13.51
N ILE A 98 -4.94 14.71 -14.21
CA ILE A 98 -3.55 15.11 -14.04
C ILE A 98 -2.95 15.46 -15.41
N SER A 99 -2.09 16.47 -15.48
CA SER A 99 -1.38 16.78 -16.72
C SER A 99 -0.28 15.76 -16.99
N ARG A 100 0.07 15.57 -18.26
CA ARG A 100 1.17 14.68 -18.66
C ARG A 100 2.49 15.02 -17.96
N SER A 101 2.83 16.31 -17.88
CA SER A 101 4.06 16.77 -17.24
C SER A 101 4.08 16.49 -15.73
N GLU A 102 2.94 16.61 -15.05
CA GLU A 102 2.85 16.26 -13.63
C GLU A 102 2.99 14.76 -13.43
N LEU A 103 2.38 13.95 -14.30
CA LEU A 103 2.49 12.50 -14.25
C LEU A 103 3.93 12.03 -14.49
N GLU A 104 4.62 12.60 -15.48
CA GLU A 104 6.04 12.34 -15.74
C GLU A 104 6.93 12.75 -14.55
N ASN A 105 6.64 13.87 -13.90
CA ASN A 105 7.36 14.29 -12.70
C ASN A 105 7.14 13.35 -11.51
N ILE A 106 5.93 12.82 -11.31
CA ILE A 106 5.65 11.84 -10.26
C ILE A 106 6.36 10.52 -10.57
N ALA A 107 6.31 10.09 -11.84
CA ALA A 107 7.00 8.88 -12.29
C ALA A 107 8.52 8.96 -12.09
N LEU A 108 9.13 10.11 -12.35
CA LEU A 108 10.55 10.33 -12.05
C LEU A 108 10.84 10.21 -10.55
N LYS A 109 10.02 10.82 -9.70
CA LYS A 109 10.15 10.69 -8.23
C LYS A 109 9.96 9.27 -7.73
N TYR A 110 9.13 8.48 -8.41
CA TYR A 110 9.00 7.05 -8.11
C TYR A 110 10.31 6.31 -8.41
N ALA A 111 10.93 6.56 -9.57
CA ALA A 111 12.24 5.99 -9.88
C ALA A 111 13.34 6.44 -8.89
N GLU A 112 13.34 7.70 -8.47
CA GLU A 112 14.22 8.21 -7.41
C GLU A 112 13.98 7.48 -6.08
N GLY A 113 12.71 7.25 -5.69
CA GLY A 113 12.36 6.48 -4.50
C GLY A 113 12.85 5.04 -4.54
N ILE A 114 12.76 4.38 -5.69
CA ILE A 114 13.36 3.04 -5.86
C ILE A 114 14.88 3.09 -5.71
N ASN A 115 15.55 4.12 -6.22
CA ASN A 115 17.00 4.28 -6.02
C ASN A 115 17.39 4.48 -4.54
N GLU A 116 16.55 5.11 -3.72
CA GLU A 116 16.79 5.18 -2.26
C GLU A 116 16.84 3.77 -1.65
N ILE A 117 15.90 2.90 -2.02
CA ILE A 117 15.85 1.50 -1.58
C ILE A 117 17.07 0.71 -2.06
N LEU A 118 17.40 0.81 -3.35
CA LEU A 118 18.56 0.14 -3.94
C LEU A 118 19.87 0.60 -3.30
N THR A 119 19.97 1.88 -2.94
CA THR A 119 21.14 2.44 -2.26
C THR A 119 21.29 1.88 -0.85
N ASP A 120 20.19 1.77 -0.08
CA ASP A 120 20.22 1.15 1.27
C ASP A 120 20.57 -0.35 1.21
N LEU A 121 20.18 -1.03 0.13
CA LEU A 121 20.58 -2.42 -0.17
C LEU A 121 22.01 -2.56 -0.71
N GLU A 122 22.77 -1.46 -0.83
CA GLU A 122 24.12 -1.43 -1.41
C GLU A 122 24.21 -1.95 -2.86
N GLU A 123 23.14 -1.82 -3.62
CA GLU A 123 23.08 -2.27 -5.00
C GLU A 123 23.93 -1.39 -5.93
N THR A 124 24.62 -2.04 -6.86
CA THR A 124 25.54 -1.34 -7.77
C THR A 124 24.87 -0.81 -9.04
N SER A 125 23.69 -1.36 -9.37
CA SER A 125 22.96 -1.05 -10.59
C SER A 125 21.72 -0.23 -10.24
N LEU A 126 21.89 1.10 -10.19
CA LEU A 126 20.81 2.05 -9.96
C LEU A 126 20.11 2.43 -11.27
N ILE A 127 18.88 2.93 -11.15
CA ILE A 127 18.11 3.46 -12.27
C ILE A 127 18.71 4.80 -12.71
N ASP A 128 19.10 4.92 -13.97
CA ASP A 128 19.56 6.19 -14.58
C ASP A 128 18.37 7.13 -14.82
N CYS A 129 18.03 7.91 -13.78
CA CYS A 129 16.91 8.85 -13.80
C CYS A 129 17.08 9.99 -14.82
N ASP A 130 18.31 10.36 -15.18
CA ASP A 130 18.57 11.44 -16.14
C ASP A 130 18.23 11.04 -17.59
N ASN A 131 18.35 9.74 -17.90
CA ASN A 131 18.07 9.18 -19.23
C ASN A 131 16.84 8.25 -19.24
N LEU A 132 16.08 8.18 -18.14
CA LEU A 132 14.93 7.29 -18.00
C LEU A 132 13.82 7.65 -19.01
N GLU A 133 13.49 6.71 -19.88
CA GLU A 133 12.35 6.87 -20.78
C GLU A 133 11.05 6.54 -20.05
N ILE A 134 10.19 7.55 -19.87
CA ILE A 134 8.86 7.41 -19.27
C ILE A 134 7.80 7.32 -20.37
N ARG A 135 6.94 6.29 -20.33
CA ARG A 135 5.84 6.11 -21.28
C ARG A 135 4.52 5.83 -20.58
N ILE A 136 3.48 6.55 -20.97
CA ILE A 136 2.11 6.25 -20.56
C ILE A 136 1.53 5.26 -21.58
N MET A 137 0.93 4.18 -21.09
CA MET A 137 0.44 3.07 -21.92
C MET A 137 -0.85 2.51 -21.34
N ASP A 138 -1.80 2.13 -22.18
CA ASP A 138 -2.98 1.41 -21.70
C ASP A 138 -2.67 -0.08 -21.45
N LYS A 139 -3.42 -0.70 -20.54
CA LYS A 139 -3.20 -2.10 -20.17
C LYS A 139 -3.24 -3.08 -21.36
N ARG A 140 -4.07 -2.84 -22.39
CA ARG A 140 -4.17 -3.75 -23.54
C ARG A 140 -2.96 -3.63 -24.45
N GLU A 141 -2.51 -2.41 -24.72
CA GLU A 141 -1.27 -2.17 -25.47
C GLU A 141 -0.07 -2.83 -24.76
N PHE A 142 -0.04 -2.77 -23.43
CA PHE A 142 0.99 -3.43 -22.63
C PHE A 142 0.98 -4.96 -22.83
N GLU A 143 -0.18 -5.59 -22.64
CA GLU A 143 -0.37 -7.05 -22.78
C GLU A 143 -0.05 -7.57 -24.19
N ASP A 144 -0.31 -6.75 -25.22
CA ASP A 144 0.01 -7.10 -26.62
C ASP A 144 1.51 -7.01 -26.94
N LYS A 145 2.27 -6.21 -26.18
CA LYS A 145 3.63 -5.80 -26.55
C LYS A 145 4.74 -6.42 -25.71
N TYR A 146 4.47 -6.73 -24.45
CA TYR A 146 5.47 -7.19 -23.50
C TYR A 146 5.10 -8.55 -22.92
N ASP A 147 6.08 -9.46 -22.86
CA ASP A 147 5.96 -10.71 -22.11
C ASP A 147 6.31 -10.49 -20.63
N TYR A 148 5.75 -11.33 -19.75
CA TYR A 148 6.03 -11.32 -18.32
C TYR A 148 7.53 -11.37 -18.00
N TYR A 149 8.32 -12.10 -18.81
CA TYR A 149 9.76 -12.22 -18.64
C TYR A 149 10.57 -10.95 -18.96
N GLU A 150 9.96 -9.93 -19.58
CA GLU A 150 10.59 -8.64 -19.86
C GLU A 150 10.40 -7.63 -18.73
N ILE A 151 9.64 -8.01 -17.69
CA ILE A 151 9.28 -7.17 -16.56
C ILE A 151 10.36 -7.27 -15.47
N LEU A 152 11.30 -6.30 -15.47
CA LEU A 152 12.27 -6.12 -14.38
C LEU A 152 11.60 -5.81 -13.03
N ASN A 153 10.33 -5.40 -13.05
CA ASN A 153 9.56 -5.10 -11.86
C ASN A 153 9.41 -6.30 -10.91
N CYS A 154 9.55 -7.55 -11.37
CA CYS A 154 9.51 -8.71 -10.47
C CYS A 154 10.71 -8.71 -9.51
N ASP A 155 11.92 -8.54 -10.02
CA ASP A 155 13.14 -8.50 -9.20
C ASP A 155 13.11 -7.29 -8.24
N LEU A 156 12.75 -6.10 -8.75
CA LEU A 156 12.63 -4.90 -7.91
C LEU A 156 11.55 -5.05 -6.84
N TYR A 157 10.45 -5.74 -7.15
CA TYR A 157 9.37 -5.95 -6.18
C TYR A 157 9.79 -6.90 -5.06
N ASP A 158 10.50 -7.98 -5.40
CA ASP A 158 11.04 -8.91 -4.42
C ASP A 158 12.09 -8.23 -3.53
N MET A 159 13.00 -7.43 -4.12
CA MET A 159 14.00 -6.64 -3.36
C MET A 159 13.34 -5.63 -2.42
N GLN A 160 12.30 -4.93 -2.87
CA GLN A 160 11.53 -4.04 -1.99
C GLN A 160 10.83 -4.82 -0.87
N GLY A 161 10.36 -6.03 -1.14
CA GLY A 161 9.74 -6.91 -0.14
C GLY A 161 10.72 -7.37 0.92
N ASP A 162 11.89 -7.86 0.51
CA ASP A 162 12.94 -8.27 1.43
C ASP A 162 13.43 -7.08 2.25
N TRP A 163 13.70 -5.93 1.60
CA TRP A 163 14.11 -4.70 2.29
C TRP A 163 13.08 -4.24 3.32
N PHE A 164 11.80 -4.19 2.94
CA PHE A 164 10.76 -3.72 3.85
C PHE A 164 10.56 -4.70 5.00
N ARG A 165 10.65 -6.01 4.77
CA ARG A 165 10.56 -7.02 5.84
C ARG A 165 11.66 -6.83 6.89
N ASP A 166 12.88 -6.50 6.48
CA ASP A 166 13.96 -6.21 7.43
C ASP A 166 13.62 -4.99 8.31
N LEU A 167 12.98 -3.96 7.74
CA LEU A 167 12.46 -2.81 8.51
C LEU A 167 11.34 -3.23 9.47
N GLU A 168 10.45 -4.13 9.03
CA GLU A 168 9.37 -4.67 9.88
C GLU A 168 9.93 -5.43 11.09
N GLU A 169 11.02 -6.19 10.91
CA GLU A 169 11.71 -6.88 12.00
C GLU A 169 12.30 -5.88 13.02
N GLU A 170 12.90 -4.79 12.55
CA GLU A 170 13.39 -3.69 13.40
C GLU A 170 12.25 -3.00 14.17
N ALA A 171 11.07 -2.87 13.56
CA ALA A 171 9.88 -2.25 14.14
C ALA A 171 8.94 -3.24 14.87
N SER A 172 9.34 -4.50 15.05
CA SER A 172 8.49 -5.61 15.51
C SER A 172 7.85 -5.42 16.90
N GLU A 173 8.38 -4.52 17.72
CA GLU A 173 7.79 -4.18 19.03
C GLU A 173 6.53 -3.31 18.90
N ASN A 174 6.32 -2.61 17.78
CA ASN A 174 5.14 -1.79 17.55
C ASN A 174 3.99 -2.64 16.98
N PRO A 175 2.86 -2.75 17.69
CA PRO A 175 1.76 -3.60 17.23
C PRO A 175 1.05 -3.16 15.95
N LEU A 176 1.31 -1.95 15.46
CA LEU A 176 0.79 -1.51 14.16
C LEU A 176 1.36 -2.33 12.99
N ILE A 177 2.46 -3.07 13.19
CA ILE A 177 2.99 -4.02 12.21
C ILE A 177 1.97 -5.11 11.83
N LEU A 178 1.08 -5.46 12.75
CA LEU A 178 0.05 -6.48 12.55
C LEU A 178 -0.97 -6.10 11.47
N PHE A 179 -0.97 -4.83 11.04
CA PHE A 179 -1.83 -4.38 9.95
C PHE A 179 -1.27 -4.69 8.55
N SER A 180 -0.01 -5.13 8.39
CA SER A 180 0.67 -5.29 7.09
C SER A 180 -0.19 -6.03 6.05
N GLU A 181 -0.62 -7.26 6.35
CA GLU A 181 -1.44 -8.04 5.43
C GLU A 181 -2.85 -7.47 5.23
N SER A 182 -3.49 -6.99 6.30
CA SER A 182 -4.81 -6.36 6.16
C SER A 182 -4.75 -5.08 5.29
N LEU A 183 -3.63 -4.33 5.34
CA LEU A 183 -3.40 -3.17 4.50
C LEU A 183 -3.16 -3.57 3.04
N TYR A 184 -2.42 -4.66 2.80
CA TYR A 184 -2.26 -5.22 1.45
C TYR A 184 -3.63 -5.52 0.81
N ASN A 185 -4.56 -6.11 1.58
CA ASN A 185 -5.89 -6.48 1.11
C ASN A 185 -6.77 -5.29 0.66
N ILE A 186 -6.43 -4.05 1.02
CA ILE A 186 -7.13 -2.84 0.53
C ILE A 186 -7.15 -2.81 -1.00
N ALA A 187 -6.04 -3.16 -1.65
CA ALA A 187 -5.93 -3.11 -3.12
C ALA A 187 -5.18 -4.29 -3.75
N CYS A 188 -4.84 -5.33 -2.96
CA CYS A 188 -3.83 -6.34 -3.32
C CYS A 188 -2.53 -5.69 -3.80
N ASP A 189 -2.02 -4.76 -2.98
CA ASP A 189 -0.93 -3.88 -3.36
C ASP A 189 -0.05 -3.56 -2.14
N TYR A 190 1.14 -4.17 -2.09
CA TYR A 190 2.05 -3.96 -0.98
C TYR A 190 2.68 -2.57 -1.01
N ASP A 191 2.88 -1.94 -2.18
CA ASP A 191 3.46 -0.59 -2.21
C ASP A 191 2.49 0.44 -1.63
N LEU A 192 1.18 0.21 -1.78
CA LEU A 192 0.15 0.99 -1.09
C LEU A 192 0.14 0.71 0.43
N ALA A 193 0.30 -0.56 0.84
CA ALA A 193 0.40 -0.91 2.26
C ALA A 193 1.63 -0.26 2.92
N ARG A 194 2.79 -0.37 2.26
CA ARG A 194 4.07 0.22 2.66
C ARG A 194 4.01 1.74 2.70
N TYR A 195 3.28 2.39 1.79
CA TYR A 195 2.97 3.81 1.93
C TYR A 195 2.27 4.11 3.25
N VAL A 196 1.25 3.35 3.65
CA VAL A 196 0.57 3.59 4.94
C VAL A 196 1.52 3.33 6.12
N MET A 197 2.36 2.30 6.02
CA MET A 197 3.25 1.84 7.09
C MET A 197 4.56 2.60 7.20
N TRP A 198 4.99 3.34 6.17
CA TRP A 198 6.29 4.02 6.15
C TRP A 198 6.60 4.86 7.39
N PRO A 199 5.66 5.60 8.03
CA PRO A 199 5.96 6.32 9.26
C PRO A 199 6.54 5.45 10.39
N LEU A 200 6.24 4.14 10.40
CA LEU A 200 6.80 3.17 11.34
C LEU A 200 8.20 2.70 10.95
N MET A 201 8.51 2.71 9.66
CA MET A 201 9.77 2.22 9.06
C MET A 201 10.75 3.35 8.75
N GLU A 202 10.41 4.59 9.11
CA GLU A 202 11.15 5.78 8.74
C GLU A 202 12.58 5.71 9.29
N LYS A 203 13.53 5.48 8.39
CA LYS A 203 14.96 5.60 8.68
C LYS A 203 15.39 7.05 8.54
N ASN A 204 16.27 7.50 9.44
CA ASN A 204 16.92 8.80 9.29
C ASN A 204 17.62 8.84 7.92
N ASP A 205 17.46 9.97 7.22
CA ASP A 205 18.07 10.28 5.92
C ASP A 205 17.45 9.64 4.67
N ILE A 206 16.54 8.66 4.79
CA ILE A 206 15.78 8.12 3.65
C ILE A 206 14.43 8.84 3.56
N LYS A 207 14.17 9.47 2.41
CA LYS A 207 12.82 10.00 2.12
C LYS A 207 11.88 8.84 1.81
N ASP A 208 10.61 9.02 2.11
CA ASP A 208 9.56 8.06 1.79
C ASP A 208 9.58 7.63 0.30
N PRO A 209 9.97 6.36 0.01
CA PRO A 209 10.05 5.89 -1.36
C PRO A 209 8.67 5.59 -1.97
N TYR A 210 7.63 5.43 -1.13
CA TYR A 210 6.28 5.05 -1.55
C TYR A 210 5.33 6.25 -1.75
N GLU A 211 5.72 7.46 -1.36
CA GLU A 211 4.90 8.69 -1.55
C GLU A 211 4.59 8.95 -3.04
N ALA A 212 5.58 8.73 -3.91
CA ALA A 212 5.40 8.87 -5.35
C ALA A 212 4.50 7.76 -5.93
N TYR A 213 4.62 6.54 -5.42
CA TYR A 213 3.74 5.43 -5.76
C TYR A 213 2.28 5.74 -5.43
N PHE A 214 2.00 6.16 -4.19
CA PHE A 214 0.66 6.60 -3.77
C PHE A 214 0.13 7.73 -4.67
N SER A 215 1.01 8.65 -5.07
CA SER A 215 0.66 9.73 -5.99
C SER A 215 0.34 9.28 -7.42
N LEU A 216 0.83 8.13 -7.89
CA LEU A 216 0.38 7.52 -9.15
C LEU A 216 -0.94 6.78 -8.93
N TRP A 217 -1.01 5.97 -7.87
CA TRP A 217 -2.16 5.17 -7.51
C TRP A 217 -3.42 6.02 -7.36
N LYS A 218 -3.34 7.20 -6.72
CA LYS A 218 -4.50 8.10 -6.54
C LYS A 218 -5.16 8.57 -7.84
N TYR A 219 -4.45 8.53 -8.97
CA TYR A 219 -4.99 8.86 -10.29
C TYR A 219 -5.32 7.61 -11.12
N GLY A 220 -5.21 6.42 -10.52
CA GLY A 220 -5.46 5.14 -11.19
C GLY A 220 -4.31 4.66 -12.06
N TYR A 221 -3.09 5.20 -11.90
CA TYR A 221 -1.93 4.74 -12.65
C TYR A 221 -1.10 3.74 -11.86
N ARG A 222 -0.49 2.79 -12.57
CA ARG A 222 0.46 1.82 -12.00
C ARG A 222 1.83 1.93 -12.70
N PRO A 223 2.93 2.18 -11.96
CA PRO A 223 4.27 2.16 -12.54
C PRO A 223 4.76 0.72 -12.77
N MET A 224 5.59 0.53 -13.80
CA MET A 224 6.25 -0.73 -14.08
C MET A 224 7.57 -0.51 -14.82
N PHE A 225 8.67 -1.06 -14.29
CA PHE A 225 9.94 -1.09 -15.00
C PHE A 225 10.00 -2.26 -15.99
N VAL A 226 10.29 -1.95 -17.25
CA VAL A 226 10.35 -2.92 -18.35
C VAL A 226 11.52 -2.56 -19.26
N ASN A 227 12.56 -3.40 -19.26
CA ASN A 227 13.89 -3.02 -19.75
C ASN A 227 14.33 -1.67 -19.11
N ASP A 228 15.00 -0.79 -19.86
CA ASP A 228 15.48 0.50 -19.36
C ASP A 228 14.40 1.60 -19.35
N LYS A 229 13.13 1.24 -19.15
CA LYS A 229 11.98 2.17 -19.26
C LYS A 229 11.06 2.07 -18.07
N LEU A 230 10.44 3.20 -17.73
CA LEU A 230 9.33 3.25 -16.79
C LEU A 230 8.02 3.42 -17.54
N LEU A 231 7.20 2.37 -17.51
CA LEU A 231 5.84 2.40 -18.04
C LEU A 231 4.88 2.85 -16.95
N ILE A 232 3.94 3.73 -17.31
CA ILE A 232 2.85 4.19 -16.45
C ILE A 232 1.55 3.69 -17.07
N LEU A 233 1.00 2.62 -16.47
CA LEU A 233 -0.17 1.93 -16.97
C LEU A 233 -1.46 2.62 -16.54
N CYS A 234 -2.43 2.75 -17.46
CA CYS A 234 -3.77 3.31 -17.23
C CYS A 234 -4.92 2.35 -17.60
#